data_AF-A0A964WVD5-F1
#
_entry.id   AF-A0A964WVD5-F1
#
_cell.length_a   1.000
_cell.length_b   1.000
_cell.length_c   1.000
_cell.angle_alpha   90.00
_cell.angle_beta   90.00
_cell.angle_gamma   90.00
#
_symmetry.space_group_name_H-M   'P 1'
#
loop_
_entity.id
_entity.type
_entity.pdbx_description
1 polymer ?
#
loop_
_entity_poly.entity_id
_entity_poly.type
_entity_poly.pdbx_seq_one_letter_code
_entity_poly.pdbx_strand_id
1 'polypeptide(L)'
;MPTWIAVLVAISLVTSWGPFVYARELASEDGKTAGLKPLWFGGVMNYYLVASVLKKHSKEGDRRARWAYWVYCLGSAIVPILIAAFFAQQFWSR
;
A
#
# COMPACT_ATOMS: atom_id res chain seq x y z
N MET A 1 17.24 17.86 8.56
CA MET A 1 16.84 16.47 8.24
C MET A 1 17.49 16.07 6.93
N PRO A 2 18.05 14.86 6.80
CA PRO A 2 18.55 14.42 5.52
C PRO A 2 17.37 14.33 4.54
N THR A 3 17.41 15.16 3.50
CA THR A 3 16.35 15.29 2.49
C THR A 3 15.99 13.93 1.86
N TRP A 4 16.93 12.99 1.84
CA TRP A 4 16.74 11.65 1.28
C TRP A 4 15.72 10.78 2.04
N ILE A 5 15.57 10.92 3.37
CA ILE A 5 14.58 10.11 4.12
C ILE A 5 13.17 10.59 3.85
N ALA A 6 12.96 11.91 3.81
CA ALA A 6 11.66 12.48 3.44
C ALA A 6 11.26 12.06 2.01
N VAL A 7 12.22 12.03 1.09
CA VAL A 7 12.02 11.51 -0.28
C VAL A 7 11.66 10.03 -0.27
N LEU A 8 12.34 9.19 0.50
CA LEU A 8 12.01 7.75 0.62
C LEU A 8 10.62 7.52 1.24
N VAL A 9 10.22 8.31 2.22
CA VAL A 9 8.88 8.26 2.82
C VAL A 9 7.83 8.68 1.78
N ALA A 10 8.06 9.76 1.03
CA ALA A 10 7.17 10.21 -0.03
C ALA A 10 7.01 9.16 -1.13
N ILE A 11 8.12 8.57 -1.60
CA ILE A 11 8.11 7.46 -2.57
C ILE A 11 7.32 6.28 -2.01
N SER A 12 7.52 5.93 -0.74
CA SER A 12 6.85 4.79 -0.10
C SER A 12 5.34 5.01 0.05
N LEU A 13 4.90 6.24 0.33
CA LEU A 13 3.48 6.61 0.35
C LEU A 13 2.86 6.52 -1.05
N VAL A 14 3.52 7.06 -2.08
CA VAL A 14 3.02 7.02 -3.47
C VAL A 14 2.96 5.58 -4.00
N THR A 15 4.00 4.80 -3.74
CA THR A 15 4.04 3.38 -4.15
C THR A 15 3.06 2.50 -3.37
N SER A 16 2.69 2.84 -2.14
CA SER A 16 1.64 2.14 -1.40
C SER A 16 0.23 2.54 -1.85
N TRP A 17 0.06 3.76 -2.38
CA TRP A 17 -1.23 4.27 -2.86
C TRP A 17 -1.64 3.69 -4.22
N GLY A 18 -0.69 3.49 -5.14
CA GLY A 18 -0.96 2.92 -6.46
C GLY A 18 -1.69 1.56 -6.43
N PRO A 19 -1.18 0.55 -5.69
CA PRO A 19 -1.83 -0.74 -5.53
C PRO A 19 -3.22 -0.64 -4.87
N PHE A 20 -3.44 0.35 -4.01
CA PHE A 20 -4.72 0.58 -3.36
C PHE A 20 -5.78 1.05 -4.36
N VAL A 21 -5.43 2.04 -5.20
CA VAL A 21 -6.31 2.52 -6.28
C VAL A 21 -6.62 1.39 -7.26
N TYR A 22 -5.60 0.63 -7.66
CA TYR A 22 -5.76 -0.51 -8.57
C TYR A 22 -6.64 -1.62 -7.97
N ALA A 23 -6.43 -1.98 -6.70
CA ALA A 23 -7.27 -2.98 -6.02
C ALA A 23 -8.72 -2.52 -5.88
N ARG A 24 -8.96 -1.21 -5.72
CA ARG A 24 -10.31 -0.64 -5.67
C ARG A 24 -11.02 -0.75 -7.01
N GLU A 25 -10.30 -0.49 -8.10
CA GLU A 25 -10.83 -0.63 -9.47
C GLU A 25 -11.23 -2.08 -9.74
N LEU A 26 -10.33 -3.04 -9.49
CA LEU A 26 -10.60 -4.48 -9.61
C LEU A 26 -11.77 -4.93 -8.72
N ALA A 27 -11.85 -4.44 -7.47
CA ALA A 27 -12.98 -4.76 -6.59
C ALA A 27 -14.30 -4.18 -7.12
N SER A 28 -14.25 -3.09 -7.88
CA SER A 28 -15.43 -2.49 -8.49
C SER A 28 -15.92 -3.23 -9.71
N GLU A 29 -15.00 -3.75 -10.51
CA GLU A 29 -15.30 -4.65 -11.63
C GLU A 29 -15.92 -5.97 -11.14
N ASP A 30 -15.43 -6.50 -10.02
CA ASP A 30 -15.96 -7.68 -9.31
C ASP A 30 -17.40 -7.49 -8.75
N GLY A 31 -18.02 -6.31 -8.91
CA GLY A 31 -19.35 -5.99 -8.36
C GLY A 31 -19.40 -5.85 -6.83
N LYS A 32 -18.25 -5.92 -6.14
CA LYS A 32 -18.17 -5.87 -4.66
C LYS A 32 -18.34 -4.46 -4.09
N THR A 33 -18.35 -3.41 -4.92
CA THR A 33 -18.36 -2.01 -4.47
C THR A 33 -19.73 -1.35 -4.38
N ALA A 34 -20.82 -2.01 -4.76
CA ALA A 34 -22.16 -1.41 -4.75
C ALA A 34 -22.63 -0.96 -3.34
N GLY A 35 -22.05 -1.49 -2.25
CA GLY A 35 -22.38 -1.11 -0.87
C GLY A 35 -21.19 -0.87 0.08
N LEU A 36 -19.94 -1.12 -0.34
CA LEU A 36 -18.76 -1.18 0.55
C LEU A 36 -17.81 0.02 0.45
N LYS A 37 -18.16 1.08 -0.29
CA LYS A 37 -17.33 2.29 -0.45
C LYS A 37 -16.77 2.87 0.88
N PRO A 38 -17.51 2.97 2.00
CA PRO A 38 -16.93 3.56 3.22
C PRO A 38 -15.88 2.67 3.89
N LEU A 39 -15.93 1.34 3.70
CA LEU A 39 -15.02 0.38 4.33
C LEU A 39 -13.61 0.39 3.74
N TRP A 40 -13.45 0.82 2.49
CA TRP A 40 -12.14 1.06 1.88
C TRP A 40 -11.50 2.37 2.38
N PHE A 41 -12.29 3.37 2.78
CA PHE A 41 -11.82 4.71 3.18
C PHE A 41 -11.88 4.99 4.70
N GLY A 42 -12.41 4.06 5.50
CA GLY A 42 -12.89 4.28 6.87
C GLY A 42 -11.88 4.30 8.02
N GLY A 43 -10.58 4.46 7.78
CA GLY A 43 -9.64 4.84 8.86
C GLY A 43 -8.61 3.79 9.30
N VAL A 44 -8.69 2.56 8.79
CA VAL A 44 -7.54 1.65 8.70
C VAL A 44 -7.65 1.05 7.31
N MET A 45 -6.73 1.40 6.40
CA MET A 45 -6.62 0.71 5.10
C MET A 45 -6.75 -0.78 5.37
N ASN A 46 -7.79 -1.43 4.86
CA ASN A 46 -8.03 -2.82 5.19
C ASN A 46 -6.99 -3.65 4.42
N TYR A 47 -5.78 -3.75 4.98
CA TYR A 47 -4.59 -4.30 4.30
C TYR A 47 -4.86 -5.70 3.78
N TYR A 48 -5.63 -6.47 4.55
CA TYR A 48 -6.10 -7.79 4.18
C TYR A 48 -7.02 -7.78 2.95
N LEU A 49 -7.91 -6.80 2.84
CA LEU A 49 -8.84 -6.68 1.72
C LEU A 49 -8.11 -6.36 0.42
N VAL A 50 -7.21 -5.36 0.44
CA VAL A 50 -6.36 -4.99 -0.71
C VAL A 50 -5.52 -6.19 -1.16
N ALA A 51 -4.81 -6.81 -0.22
CA ALA A 51 -3.98 -7.99 -0.49
C ALA A 51 -4.82 -9.15 -1.05
N SER A 52 -6.03 -9.37 -0.53
CA SER A 52 -6.91 -10.45 -1.00
C SER A 52 -7.41 -10.22 -2.44
N VAL A 53 -7.78 -8.99 -2.80
CA VAL A 53 -8.26 -8.65 -4.15
C VAL A 53 -7.14 -8.78 -5.16
N LEU A 54 -5.96 -8.25 -4.85
CA LEU A 54 -4.77 -8.35 -5.71
C LEU A 54 -4.32 -9.81 -5.86
N LYS A 55 -4.33 -10.59 -4.77
CA LYS A 55 -3.97 -12.01 -4.79
C LYS A 55 -4.97 -12.85 -5.58
N LYS A 56 -6.27 -12.54 -5.51
CA LYS A 56 -7.32 -13.20 -6.30
C LYS A 56 -7.06 -13.00 -7.80
N HIS A 57 -6.97 -11.76 -8.25
CA HIS A 57 -6.75 -11.43 -9.67
C HIS A 57 -5.38 -11.90 -10.18
N SER A 58 -4.34 -11.89 -9.32
CA SER A 58 -3.05 -12.48 -9.66
C SER A 58 -3.11 -13.99 -9.92
N LYS A 59 -4.04 -14.72 -9.27
CA LYS A 59 -4.24 -16.16 -9.50
C LYS A 59 -5.06 -16.41 -10.77
N GLU A 60 -5.92 -15.49 -11.15
CA GLU A 60 -6.72 -15.53 -12.39
C GLU A 60 -5.89 -15.18 -13.64
N GLY A 61 -4.61 -14.83 -13.48
CA GLY A 61 -3.67 -14.61 -14.57
C GLY A 61 -3.29 -13.15 -14.81
N ASP A 62 -3.84 -12.21 -14.06
CA ASP A 62 -3.49 -10.80 -14.20
C ASP A 62 -2.08 -10.52 -13.65
N ARG A 63 -1.15 -10.25 -14.58
CA ARG A 63 0.24 -9.89 -14.26
C ARG A 63 0.32 -8.55 -13.53
N ARG A 64 -0.58 -7.60 -13.80
CA ARG A 64 -0.58 -6.28 -13.14
C ARG A 64 -1.00 -6.40 -11.68
N ALA A 65 -2.02 -7.20 -11.38
CA ALA A 65 -2.39 -7.53 -9.99
C ALA A 65 -1.25 -8.20 -9.21
N ARG A 66 -0.45 -9.05 -9.86
CA ARG A 66 0.74 -9.65 -9.23
C ARG A 66 1.79 -8.61 -8.88
N TRP A 67 2.11 -7.70 -9.80
CA TRP A 67 3.05 -6.62 -9.54
C TRP A 67 2.55 -5.67 -8.44
N ALA A 68 1.28 -5.28 -8.51
CA ALA A 68 0.64 -4.46 -7.48
C ALA A 68 0.67 -5.15 -6.11
N TYR A 69 0.45 -6.47 -6.03
CA TYR A 69 0.55 -7.24 -4.79
C TYR A 69 1.96 -7.17 -4.18
N TRP A 70 3.00 -7.37 -5.00
CA TRP A 70 4.40 -7.30 -4.53
C TRP A 70 4.79 -5.90 -4.06
N VAL A 71 4.43 -4.87 -4.83
CA VAL A 71 4.66 -3.47 -4.44
C VAL A 71 3.93 -3.13 -3.14
N TYR A 72 2.70 -3.62 -2.98
CA TYR A 72 1.92 -3.44 -1.76
C TYR A 72 2.58 -4.09 -0.54
N CYS A 73 3.03 -5.34 -0.66
CA CYS A 73 3.74 -6.04 0.40
C CYS A 73 5.06 -5.36 0.76
N LEU A 74 5.86 -4.97 -0.23
CA LEU A 74 7.14 -4.28 -0.01
C LEU A 74 6.93 -2.91 0.64
N GLY A 75 5.97 -2.11 0.16
CA GLY A 75 5.61 -0.82 0.75
C GLY A 75 5.18 -0.96 2.21
N SER A 76 4.33 -1.94 2.52
CA SER A 76 3.87 -2.19 3.89
C SER A 76 4.99 -2.60 4.85
N ALA A 77 6.05 -3.26 4.36
CA ALA A 77 7.20 -3.67 5.17
C ALA A 77 8.25 -2.55 5.31
N ILE A 78 8.48 -1.77 4.25
CA ILE A 78 9.50 -0.72 4.21
C ILE A 78 9.06 0.53 4.97
N VAL A 79 7.77 0.91 4.94
CA VAL A 79 7.27 2.13 5.61
C VAL A 79 7.56 2.12 7.12
N PRO A 80 7.25 1.06 7.90
CA PRO A 80 7.59 1.02 9.32
C PRO A 80 9.10 1.10 9.58
N ILE A 81 9.91 0.48 8.73
CA ILE A 81 11.38 0.49 8.84
C ILE A 81 11.92 1.90 8.58
N LEU A 82 11.41 2.60 7.57
CA LEU A 82 11.80 3.98 7.27
C LEU A 82 11.37 4.95 8.38
N ILE A 83 10.18 4.76 8.95
CA ILE A 83 9.71 5.54 10.10
C ILE A 83 10.60 5.29 11.32
N ALA A 84 10.91 4.02 11.63
CA ALA A 84 11.80 3.68 12.74
C ALA A 84 13.23 4.24 12.55
N ALA A 85 13.78 4.14 11.33
CA ALA A 85 15.08 4.73 10.99
C ALA A 85 15.07 6.26 11.14
N PHE A 86 13.97 6.92 10.75
CA PHE A 86 13.80 8.36 10.94
C PHE A 86 13.80 8.75 12.42
N PHE A 87 13.07 8.03 13.28
CA PHE A 87 13.08 8.27 14.72
C PHE A 87 14.44 8.00 15.36
N ALA A 88 15.10 6.88 15.02
CA ALA A 88 16.42 6.54 15.53
C ALA A 88 17.45 7.61 15.17
N GLN A 89 17.43 8.11 13.92
CA GLN A 89 18.33 9.17 13.49
C GLN A 89 18.03 10.50 14.18
N GLN A 90 16.76 10.85 14.37
CA GLN A 90 16.38 12.06 15.08
C GLN A 90 16.82 12.03 16.55
N PHE A 91 16.86 10.85 17.17
CA PHE A 91 17.34 10.66 18.54
C PHE A 91 18.87 10.69 18.65
N TRP A 92 19.60 10.14 17.68
CA TRP A 92 21.08 10.12 17.68
C TRP A 92 21.75 11.41 17.17
N SER A 93 21.03 12.28 16.46
CA SER A 93 21.55 13.58 16.01
C SER A 93 21.39 14.71 17.03
N ARG A 94 20.86 14.40 18.24
CA ARG A 94 20.81 15.28 19.41
C ARG A 94 21.89 14.87 20.39
#